data_AF-A0AAX0WSM9-F1
#
_entry.id   AF-A0AAX0WSM9-F1
#
_cell.length_a   1.000
_cell.length_b   1.000
_cell.length_c   1.000
_cell.angle_alpha   90.00
_cell.angle_beta   90.00
_cell.angle_gamma   90.00
#
_symmetry.space_group_name_H-M   'P 1'
#
loop_
_entity.id
_entity.type
_entity.pdbx_description
1 polymer ?
#
loop_
_entity_poly.entity_id
_entity_poly.type
_entity_poly.pdbx_seq_one_letter_code
_entity_poly.pdbx_strand_id
1 'polypeptide(L)'
;MSKFPHITPAELRRYFNRLNLNQLLEINHSYGPHFISLDNRIDKCNADLRTANSRLAELQISKQTHDQNYDNVEIREAEFKLRLQSVLADSDQTARYIGRQAVGSSPMALFSIEDQYLAMEISNVSQTIRDLNETIADLEQKKKGAVSELRILNSVIELKRQHLPVPVPASNQFGL
;
A
#
# COMPACT_ATOMS: atom_id res chain seq x y z
N MET A 1 1.69 -3.22 14.64
CA MET A 1 2.91 -3.21 15.47
C MET A 1 2.94 -4.51 16.23
N SER A 2 4.06 -5.25 16.33
CA SER A 2 4.11 -6.34 17.31
C SER A 2 3.89 -5.73 18.71
N LYS A 3 3.35 -6.50 19.66
CA LYS A 3 2.97 -5.90 20.94
C LYS A 3 4.18 -5.50 21.77
N PHE A 4 5.34 -6.11 21.50
CA PHE A 4 6.58 -5.85 22.20
C PHE A 4 7.70 -5.53 21.19
N PRO A 5 7.63 -4.37 20.51
CA PRO A 5 8.62 -4.02 19.52
C PRO A 5 9.98 -3.83 20.20
N HIS A 6 11.04 -4.35 19.57
CA HIS A 6 12.44 -4.23 20.00
C HIS A 6 12.85 -4.99 21.28
N ILE A 7 12.02 -5.89 21.80
CA ILE A 7 12.38 -6.73 22.94
C ILE A 7 12.97 -8.05 22.44
N THR A 8 14.14 -8.45 22.96
CA THR A 8 14.71 -9.75 22.61
C THR A 8 13.85 -10.90 23.16
N PRO A 9 13.83 -12.08 22.54
CA PRO A 9 13.08 -13.23 23.06
C PRO A 9 13.40 -13.57 24.53
N ALA A 10 14.64 -13.36 24.96
CA ALA A 10 15.09 -13.60 26.32
C ALA A 10 14.51 -12.57 27.32
N GLU A 11 14.50 -11.29 26.96
CA GLU A 11 13.90 -10.22 27.77
C GLU A 11 12.39 -10.38 27.87
N LEU A 12 11.74 -10.75 26.75
CA LEU A 12 10.30 -10.99 26.72
C LEU A 12 9.92 -12.17 27.64
N ARG A 13 10.71 -13.24 27.63
CA ARG A 13 10.52 -14.37 28.55
C ARG A 13 10.72 -13.97 30.00
N ARG A 14 11.72 -13.15 30.31
CA ARG A 14 11.93 -12.58 31.66
C ARG A 14 10.72 -11.73 32.10
N TYR A 15 10.19 -10.91 31.20
CA TYR A 15 9.00 -10.11 31.46
C TYR A 15 7.78 -10.99 31.77
N PHE A 16 7.45 -11.97 30.92
CA PHE A 16 6.32 -12.86 31.15
C PHE A 16 6.46 -13.71 32.43
N ASN A 17 7.68 -14.13 32.78
CA ASN A 17 7.90 -14.88 34.01
C ASN A 17 7.55 -14.09 35.29
N ARG A 18 7.65 -12.75 35.26
CA ARG A 18 7.30 -11.88 36.40
C ARG A 18 5.79 -11.72 36.59
N LEU A 19 4.99 -11.98 35.56
CA LEU A 19 3.53 -11.81 35.60
C LEU A 19 2.83 -13.01 36.25
N ASN A 20 1.65 -12.77 36.78
CA ASN A 20 0.78 -13.85 37.28
C ASN A 20 0.05 -14.56 36.13
N LEU A 21 -0.52 -15.73 36.40
CA LEU A 21 -1.16 -16.54 35.36
C LEU A 21 -2.35 -15.83 34.70
N ASN A 22 -3.16 -15.11 35.48
CA ASN A 22 -4.33 -14.39 34.97
C ASN A 22 -3.92 -13.27 34.00
N GLN A 23 -2.91 -12.49 34.37
CA GLN A 23 -2.31 -11.45 33.51
C GLN A 23 -1.77 -12.03 32.20
N LEU A 24 -1.14 -13.21 32.25
CA LEU A 24 -0.65 -13.88 31.04
C LEU A 24 -1.79 -14.36 30.14
N LEU A 25 -2.89 -14.84 30.71
CA LEU A 25 -4.08 -15.24 29.95
C LEU A 25 -4.78 -14.02 29.32
N GLU A 26 -4.87 -12.89 30.03
CA GLU A 26 -5.40 -11.64 29.45
C GLU A 26 -4.55 -11.17 28.27
N ILE A 27 -3.22 -11.18 28.42
CA ILE A 27 -2.31 -10.86 27.32
C ILE A 27 -2.53 -11.84 26.16
N ASN A 28 -2.71 -13.13 26.43
CA ASN A 28 -2.96 -14.15 25.41
C ASN A 28 -4.24 -13.84 24.60
N HIS A 29 -5.36 -13.61 25.29
CA HIS A 29 -6.63 -13.26 24.66
C HIS A 29 -6.53 -11.98 23.82
N SER A 30 -5.70 -11.03 24.26
CA SER A 30 -5.50 -9.78 23.54
C SER A 30 -4.73 -9.89 22.21
N TYR A 31 -4.11 -11.04 21.91
CA TYR A 31 -3.49 -11.30 20.59
C TYR A 31 -4.53 -11.63 19.51
N GLY A 32 -5.69 -12.20 19.86
CA GLY A 32 -6.74 -12.53 18.89
C GLY A 32 -7.18 -11.32 18.06
N PRO A 33 -7.69 -10.24 18.70
CA PRO A 33 -8.04 -9.00 18.00
C PRO A 33 -6.87 -8.36 17.25
N HIS A 34 -5.65 -8.55 17.76
CA HIS A 34 -4.44 -8.01 17.12
C HIS A 34 -4.15 -8.69 15.77
N PHE A 35 -4.24 -10.01 15.69
CA PHE A 35 -4.08 -10.74 14.43
C PHE A 35 -5.17 -10.40 13.43
N ILE A 36 -6.43 -10.30 13.87
CA ILE A 36 -7.55 -9.88 13.02
C ILE A 36 -7.27 -8.48 12.44
N SER A 37 -6.77 -7.55 13.25
CA SER A 37 -6.41 -6.21 12.77
C SER A 37 -5.28 -6.23 11.74
N LEU A 38 -4.26 -7.07 11.92
CA LEU A 38 -3.17 -7.22 10.94
C LEU A 38 -3.68 -7.81 9.62
N ASP A 39 -4.50 -8.86 9.69
CA ASP A 39 -5.05 -9.53 8.51
C ASP A 39 -5.97 -8.59 7.73
N ASN A 40 -6.88 -7.88 8.40
CA ASN A 40 -7.73 -6.87 7.76
C ASN A 40 -6.93 -5.78 7.04
N ARG A 41 -5.78 -5.38 7.61
CA ARG A 41 -4.91 -4.37 6.99
C ARG A 41 -4.17 -4.94 5.78
N ILE A 42 -3.69 -6.17 5.86
CA ILE A 42 -3.05 -6.87 4.74
C ILE A 42 -4.06 -7.05 3.60
N ASP A 43 -5.28 -7.49 3.92
CA ASP A 43 -6.35 -7.68 2.94
C ASP A 43 -6.72 -6.37 2.25
N LYS A 44 -6.82 -5.28 3.02
CA LYS A 44 -7.04 -3.93 2.47
C LYS A 44 -5.90 -3.53 1.53
N CYS A 45 -4.64 -3.66 1.96
CA CYS A 45 -3.49 -3.32 1.11
C CYS A 45 -3.45 -4.18 -0.16
N ASN A 46 -3.81 -5.46 -0.09
CA ASN A 46 -3.91 -6.35 -1.25
C ASN A 46 -5.03 -5.92 -2.21
N ALA A 47 -6.17 -5.50 -1.69
CA ALA A 47 -7.26 -4.95 -2.51
C ALA A 47 -6.86 -3.65 -3.21
N ASP A 48 -6.21 -2.74 -2.48
CA ASP A 48 -5.70 -1.47 -3.01
C ASP A 48 -4.61 -1.73 -4.08
N LEU A 49 -3.75 -2.74 -3.87
CA LEU A 49 -2.71 -3.15 -4.80
C LEU A 49 -3.28 -3.73 -6.10
N ARG A 50 -4.36 -4.51 -6.03
CA ARG A 50 -5.07 -5.00 -7.24
C ARG A 50 -5.63 -3.83 -8.04
N THR A 51 -6.27 -2.88 -7.38
CA THR A 51 -6.82 -1.67 -8.01
C THR A 51 -5.72 -0.83 -8.66
N ALA A 52 -4.61 -0.60 -7.96
CA ALA A 52 -3.47 0.15 -8.48
C ALA A 52 -2.83 -0.53 -9.70
N ASN A 53 -2.67 -1.86 -9.67
CA ASN A 53 -2.15 -2.61 -10.82
C ASN A 53 -3.08 -2.56 -12.04
N SER A 54 -4.41 -2.63 -11.84
CA SER A 54 -5.37 -2.46 -12.94
C SER A 54 -5.23 -1.08 -13.58
N ARG A 55 -5.18 -0.02 -12.75
CA ARG A 55 -4.98 1.35 -13.22
C ARG A 55 -3.65 1.52 -13.95
N LEU A 56 -2.58 0.89 -13.48
CA LEU A 56 -1.29 0.92 -14.15
C LEU A 56 -1.36 0.29 -15.55
N ALA A 57 -2.02 -0.86 -15.68
CA ALA A 57 -2.20 -1.53 -16.97
C ALA A 57 -3.01 -0.65 -17.94
N GLU A 58 -4.09 -0.01 -17.48
CA GLU A 58 -4.88 0.93 -18.27
C GLU A 58 -4.04 2.12 -18.75
N LEU A 59 -3.25 2.73 -17.86
CA LEU A 59 -2.37 3.85 -18.21
C LEU A 59 -1.28 3.44 -19.21
N GLN A 60 -0.76 2.22 -19.12
CA GLN A 60 0.22 1.69 -20.07
C GLN A 60 -0.39 1.51 -21.46
N ILE A 61 -1.61 1.01 -21.56
CA ILE A 61 -2.34 0.89 -22.83
C ILE A 61 -2.61 2.29 -23.41
N SER A 62 -3.04 3.25 -22.58
CA SER A 62 -3.26 4.63 -23.00
C SER A 62 -1.97 5.27 -23.52
N LYS A 63 -0.83 5.09 -22.83
CA LYS A 63 0.46 5.59 -23.29
C LYS A 63 0.89 4.93 -24.61
N GLN A 64 0.72 3.62 -24.76
CA GLN A 64 1.02 2.95 -26.01
C GLN A 64 0.17 3.47 -27.17
N THR A 65 -1.12 3.71 -26.92
CA THR A 65 -2.03 4.28 -27.92
C THR A 65 -1.64 5.71 -28.28
N HIS A 66 -1.23 6.49 -27.27
CA HIS A 66 -0.70 7.84 -27.45
C HIS A 66 0.54 7.82 -28.35
N ASP A 67 1.52 6.98 -28.04
CA ASP A 67 2.75 6.85 -28.81
C ASP A 67 2.48 6.40 -30.26
N GLN A 68 1.51 5.52 -30.47
CA GLN A 68 1.09 5.08 -31.82
C GLN A 68 0.44 6.20 -32.64
N ASN A 69 -0.17 7.19 -31.98
CA ASN A 69 -0.79 8.33 -32.66
C ASN A 69 0.22 9.41 -33.08
N TYR A 70 1.51 9.25 -32.75
CA TYR A 70 2.55 10.25 -33.01
C TYR A 70 2.60 10.68 -34.48
N ASP A 71 2.63 9.72 -35.42
CA ASP A 71 2.72 10.02 -36.86
C ASP A 71 1.52 10.86 -37.34
N ASN A 72 0.32 10.61 -36.80
CA ASN A 72 -0.88 11.39 -37.12
C ASN A 72 -0.77 12.82 -36.56
N VAL A 73 -0.22 12.97 -35.37
CA VAL A 73 0.03 14.29 -34.76
C VAL A 73 1.08 15.06 -35.55
N GLU A 74 2.11 14.40 -36.06
CA GLU A 74 3.12 15.05 -36.92
C GLU A 74 2.50 15.62 -38.20
N ILE A 75 1.63 14.84 -38.86
CA ILE A 75 0.88 15.31 -40.04
C ILE A 75 0.02 16.53 -39.69
N ARG A 76 -0.72 16.47 -38.58
CA ARG A 76 -1.56 17.59 -38.12
C ARG A 76 -0.73 18.83 -37.74
N GLU A 77 0.45 18.63 -37.18
CA GLU A 77 1.38 19.71 -36.85
C GLU A 77 1.91 20.40 -38.11
N ALA A 78 2.21 19.63 -39.17
CA ALA A 78 2.58 20.21 -40.46
C ALA A 78 1.45 21.06 -41.04
N GLU A 79 0.20 20.56 -41.03
CA GLU A 79 -0.97 21.34 -41.45
C GLU A 79 -1.18 22.60 -40.59
N PHE A 80 -1.01 22.47 -39.27
CA PHE A 80 -1.11 23.58 -38.33
C PHE A 80 -0.09 24.68 -38.66
N LYS A 81 1.18 24.30 -38.90
CA LYS A 81 2.24 25.25 -39.27
C LYS A 81 1.93 25.95 -40.59
N LEU A 82 1.40 25.25 -41.59
CA LEU A 82 0.97 25.85 -42.85
C LEU A 82 -0.17 26.87 -42.65
N ARG A 83 -1.19 26.51 -41.87
CA ARG A 83 -2.31 27.42 -41.55
C ARG A 83 -1.81 28.65 -40.78
N LEU A 84 -0.92 28.46 -39.82
CA LEU A 84 -0.31 29.54 -39.05
C LEU A 84 0.49 30.47 -39.97
N GLN A 85 1.35 29.93 -40.84
CA GLN A 85 2.15 30.72 -41.77
C GLN A 85 1.26 31.56 -42.72
N SER A 86 0.16 30.99 -43.21
CA SER A 86 -0.82 31.71 -44.03
C SER A 86 -1.42 32.91 -43.28
N VAL A 87 -1.84 32.72 -42.03
CA VAL A 87 -2.34 33.81 -41.17
C VAL A 87 -1.28 34.88 -40.94
N LEU A 88 -0.02 34.50 -40.76
CA LEU A 88 1.08 35.44 -40.51
C LEU A 88 1.47 36.29 -41.72
N ALA A 89 1.20 35.78 -42.93
CA ALA A 89 1.48 36.47 -44.18
C ALA A 89 0.47 37.60 -44.47
N ASP A 90 -0.64 37.66 -43.74
CA ASP A 90 -1.63 38.74 -43.89
C ASP A 90 -1.05 40.10 -43.47
N SER A 91 -1.21 41.09 -44.34
CA SER A 91 -0.75 42.45 -44.12
C SER A 91 -1.52 43.17 -43.01
N ASP A 92 -2.80 42.85 -42.80
CA ASP A 92 -3.61 43.49 -41.76
C ASP A 92 -3.27 42.92 -40.37
N GLN A 93 -2.95 43.81 -39.44
CA GLN A 93 -2.64 43.47 -38.06
C GLN A 93 -3.85 42.90 -37.31
N THR A 94 -5.05 43.41 -37.60
CA THR A 94 -6.28 42.98 -36.91
C THR A 94 -6.70 41.58 -37.36
N ALA A 95 -6.73 41.35 -38.68
CA ALA A 95 -6.97 40.03 -39.27
C ALA A 95 -5.95 38.99 -38.77
N ARG A 96 -4.67 39.36 -38.66
CA ARG A 96 -3.62 38.48 -38.13
C ARG A 96 -3.80 38.13 -36.66
N TYR A 97 -4.23 39.09 -35.84
CA TYR A 97 -4.50 38.85 -34.42
C TYR A 97 -5.68 37.88 -34.24
N ILE A 98 -6.80 38.11 -34.94
CA ILE A 98 -7.99 37.25 -34.90
C ILE A 98 -7.66 35.86 -35.46
N GLY A 99 -6.95 35.80 -36.59
CA GLY A 99 -6.53 34.55 -37.22
C GLY A 99 -5.64 33.71 -36.31
N ARG A 100 -4.71 34.32 -35.55
CA ARG A 100 -3.88 33.60 -34.57
C ARG A 100 -4.73 32.97 -33.46
N GLN A 101 -5.76 33.67 -32.98
CA GLN A 101 -6.67 33.10 -31.98
C GLN A 101 -7.49 31.94 -32.55
N ALA A 102 -7.91 32.02 -33.82
CA ALA A 102 -8.70 30.99 -34.48
C ALA A 102 -7.90 29.72 -34.81
N VAL A 103 -6.59 29.84 -35.10
CA VAL A 103 -5.70 28.70 -35.40
C VAL A 103 -5.51 27.77 -34.18
N GLY A 104 -5.63 28.31 -32.97
CA GLY A 104 -5.59 27.53 -31.73
C GLY A 104 -4.19 27.05 -31.36
N SER A 105 -4.12 25.93 -30.64
CA SER A 105 -2.87 25.38 -30.09
C SER A 105 -2.23 24.35 -31.03
N SER A 106 -0.90 24.25 -30.96
CA SER A 106 -0.14 23.24 -31.71
C SER A 106 -0.56 21.82 -31.29
N PRO A 107 -0.95 20.95 -32.24
CA PRO A 107 -1.17 19.54 -31.97
C PRO A 107 0.01 18.85 -31.28
N MET A 108 1.25 19.17 -31.67
CA MET A 108 2.44 18.60 -31.06
C MET A 108 2.64 19.07 -29.61
N ALA A 109 2.29 20.33 -29.31
CA ALA A 109 2.34 20.84 -27.94
C ALA A 109 1.31 20.13 -27.03
N LEU A 110 0.08 19.95 -27.51
CA LEU A 110 -0.96 19.21 -26.77
C LEU A 110 -0.54 17.75 -26.54
N PHE A 111 0.01 17.11 -27.57
CA PHE A 111 0.54 15.75 -27.48
C PHE A 111 1.64 15.61 -26.43
N SER A 112 2.57 16.57 -26.40
CA SER A 112 3.67 16.56 -25.43
C SER A 112 3.17 16.76 -23.99
N ILE A 113 2.16 17.61 -23.78
CA ILE A 113 1.53 17.81 -22.46
C ILE A 113 0.86 16.52 -21.99
N GLU A 114 0.11 15.86 -22.89
CA GLU A 114 -0.56 14.59 -22.57
C GLU A 114 0.43 13.47 -22.29
N ASP A 115 1.54 13.36 -23.03
CA ASP A 115 2.59 12.37 -22.75
C ASP A 115 3.22 12.60 -21.37
N GLN A 116 3.52 13.86 -21.01
CA GLN A 116 4.03 14.20 -19.69
C GLN A 116 3.03 13.85 -18.59
N TYR A 117 1.75 14.12 -18.79
CA TYR A 117 0.69 13.76 -17.85
C TYR A 117 0.62 12.25 -17.65
N LEU A 118 0.58 11.48 -18.74
CA LEU A 118 0.56 10.01 -18.68
C LEU A 118 1.81 9.45 -17.98
N ALA A 119 3.00 9.98 -18.30
CA ALA A 119 4.23 9.57 -17.64
C ALA A 119 4.22 9.86 -16.13
N MET A 120 3.72 11.03 -15.73
CA MET A 120 3.57 11.40 -14.32
C MET A 120 2.58 10.47 -13.60
N GLU A 121 1.42 10.21 -14.20
CA GLU A 121 0.41 9.31 -13.62
C GLU A 121 0.93 7.87 -13.47
N ILE A 122 1.64 7.35 -14.48
CA ILE A 122 2.30 6.04 -14.41
C ILE A 122 3.31 6.00 -13.26
N SER A 123 4.13 7.05 -13.11
CA SER A 123 5.10 7.15 -12.02
C SER A 123 4.41 7.16 -10.65
N ASN A 124 3.35 7.95 -10.49
CA ASN A 124 2.59 8.06 -9.24
C ASN A 124 1.96 6.73 -8.83
N VAL A 125 1.32 6.03 -9.78
CA VAL A 125 0.71 4.71 -9.52
C VAL A 125 1.80 3.68 -9.21
N SER A 126 2.92 3.71 -9.92
CA SER A 126 4.06 2.81 -9.66
C SER A 126 4.69 3.04 -8.28
N GLN A 127 4.76 4.29 -7.80
CA GLN A 127 5.18 4.59 -6.43
C GLN A 127 4.17 4.04 -5.42
N THR A 128 2.88 4.24 -5.65
CA THR A 128 1.81 3.70 -4.79
C THR A 128 1.91 2.17 -4.66
N ILE A 129 2.16 1.47 -5.77
CA ILE A 129 2.35 0.01 -5.77
C ILE A 129 3.57 -0.39 -4.93
N ARG A 130 4.69 0.35 -5.02
CA ARG A 130 5.87 0.10 -4.19
C ARG A 130 5.57 0.29 -2.71
N ASP A 131 4.95 1.41 -2.35
CA ASP A 131 4.60 1.73 -0.95
C ASP A 131 3.65 0.69 -0.34
N LEU A 132 2.67 0.21 -1.13
CA LEU A 132 1.77 -0.86 -0.72
C LEU A 132 2.50 -2.18 -0.48
N ASN A 133 3.42 -2.56 -1.37
CA ASN A 133 4.23 -3.77 -1.20
C ASN A 133 5.12 -3.69 0.04
N GLU A 134 5.77 -2.55 0.28
CA GLU A 134 6.58 -2.31 1.48
C GLU A 134 5.71 -2.42 2.75
N THR A 135 4.52 -1.83 2.72
CA THR A 135 3.56 -1.90 3.82
C THR A 135 3.11 -3.33 4.10
N ILE A 136 2.82 -4.13 3.06
CA ILE A 136 2.45 -5.54 3.21
C ILE A 136 3.62 -6.32 3.85
N ALA A 137 4.84 -6.15 3.36
CA ALA A 137 6.02 -6.83 3.91
C ALA A 137 6.24 -6.50 5.39
N ASP A 138 6.12 -5.22 5.78
CA ASP A 138 6.19 -4.79 7.18
C ASP A 138 5.06 -5.40 8.04
N LEU A 139 3.83 -5.46 7.53
CA LEU A 139 2.70 -6.09 8.23
C LEU A 139 2.92 -7.59 8.42
N GLU A 140 3.43 -8.30 7.42
CA GLU A 140 3.77 -9.71 7.52
C GLU A 140 4.91 -9.96 8.51
N GLN A 141 5.92 -9.08 8.54
CA GLN A 141 6.99 -9.15 9.52
C GLN A 141 6.43 -8.94 10.95
N LYS A 142 5.53 -7.97 11.13
CA LYS A 142 4.83 -7.74 12.41
C LYS A 142 4.00 -8.96 12.83
N LYS A 143 3.31 -9.61 11.89
CA LYS A 143 2.56 -10.84 12.14
C LYS A 143 3.50 -11.98 12.60
N LYS A 144 4.62 -12.19 11.91
CA LYS A 144 5.66 -13.18 12.31
C LYS A 144 6.23 -12.90 13.70
N GLY A 145 6.45 -11.63 14.02
CA GLY A 145 6.87 -11.17 15.35
C GLY A 145 5.85 -11.53 16.42
N ALA A 146 4.58 -11.16 16.22
CA ALA A 146 3.49 -11.46 17.14
C ALA A 146 3.29 -12.98 17.37
N VAL A 147 3.47 -13.81 16.34
CA VAL A 147 3.43 -15.28 16.49
C VAL A 147 4.56 -15.78 17.39
N SER A 148 5.77 -15.21 17.23
CA SER A 148 6.93 -15.56 18.04
C SER A 148 6.73 -15.15 19.50
N GLU A 149 6.19 -13.95 19.73
CA GLU A 149 5.83 -13.45 21.07
C GLU A 149 4.79 -14.36 21.74
N LEU A 150 3.73 -14.74 21.01
CA LEU A 150 2.67 -15.62 21.51
C LEU A 150 3.20 -17.03 21.85
N ARG A 151 4.14 -17.56 21.07
CA ARG A 151 4.80 -18.85 21.37
C ARG A 151 5.56 -18.80 22.70
N ILE A 152 6.29 -17.72 22.96
CA ILE A 152 7.02 -17.53 24.22
C ILE A 152 6.02 -17.41 25.38
N LEU A 153 4.95 -16.63 25.20
CA LEU A 153 3.88 -16.47 26.18
C LEU A 153 3.23 -17.80 26.55
N ASN A 154 2.84 -18.61 25.56
CA ASN A 154 2.24 -19.92 25.77
C ASN A 154 3.17 -20.86 26.55
N SER A 155 4.46 -20.89 26.21
CA SER A 155 5.45 -21.68 26.95
C SER A 155 5.55 -21.27 28.42
N VAL A 156 5.49 -19.97 28.73
CA VAL A 156 5.50 -19.48 30.13
C VAL A 156 4.20 -19.82 30.86
N ILE A 157 3.05 -19.73 30.19
CA ILE A 157 1.75 -20.12 30.74
C ILE A 157 1.75 -21.61 31.11
N GLU A 158 2.23 -22.48 30.22
CA GLU A 158 2.34 -23.92 30.45
C GLU A 158 3.21 -24.24 31.67
N LEU A 159 4.39 -23.62 31.76
CA LEU A 159 5.29 -23.78 32.91
C LEU A 159 4.61 -23.35 34.22
N LYS A 160 3.88 -22.24 34.23
CA LYS A 160 3.17 -21.77 35.43
C LYS A 160 1.99 -22.66 35.80
N ARG A 161 1.29 -23.25 34.82
CA ARG A 161 0.20 -24.21 35.07
C ARG A 161 0.70 -25.50 35.73
N GLN A 162 1.89 -25.98 35.36
CA GLN A 162 2.49 -27.19 35.96
C GLN A 162 2.84 -27.04 37.45
N HIS A 163 3.01 -25.80 37.93
CA HIS A 163 3.33 -25.51 39.33
C HIS A 163 2.10 -25.13 40.17
N LEU A 164 0.89 -25.20 39.59
CA LEU A 164 -0.34 -25.09 40.37
C LEU A 164 -0.58 -26.41 41.12
N PRO A 165 -0.75 -26.39 42.45
CA PRO A 165 -1.07 -27.60 43.19
C PRO A 165 -2.39 -28.18 42.68
N VAL A 166 -2.38 -29.47 42.33
CA VAL A 166 -3.60 -30.24 42.06
C VAL A 166 -4.49 -30.12 43.31
N PRO A 167 -5.78 -29.77 43.19
CA PRO A 167 -6.68 -29.80 44.32
C PRO A 167 -6.72 -31.24 44.84
N VAL A 168 -6.20 -31.47 46.04
CA VAL A 168 -6.33 -32.77 46.70
C VAL A 168 -7.83 -32.97 46.94
N PRO A 169 -8.49 -33.99 46.36
CA PRO A 169 -9.88 -34.24 46.67
C PRO A 169 -9.98 -34.51 48.17
N ALA A 170 -10.84 -33.75 48.84
CA ALA A 170 -11.10 -33.88 50.27
C ALA A 170 -11.41 -35.36 50.56
N SER A 171 -10.42 -36.05 51.11
CA SER A 171 -10.57 -37.42 51.55
C SER A 171 -11.49 -37.36 52.76
N ASN A 172 -12.73 -37.82 52.59
CA ASN A 172 -13.72 -37.93 53.64
C ASN A 172 -13.12 -38.66 54.84
N GLN A 173 -12.67 -37.89 55.83
CA GLN A 173 -12.44 -38.35 57.18
C GLN A 173 -13.82 -38.49 57.85
N PHE A 174 -14.49 -39.60 57.59
CA PHE A 174 -15.46 -40.17 58.52
C PHE A 174 -15.10 -41.63 58.71
N GLY A 175 -14.13 -41.84 59.60
CA GLY A 175 -13.87 -43.13 60.21
C GLY A 175 -14.67 -43.24 61.51
N LEU A 176 -15.40 -44.36 61.62
CA LEU A 176 -15.93 -45.03 62.82
C LEU A 176 -17.04 -44.31 63.61
#